data_AF-A0A7Y7NCQ8-F1
#
_entry.id   AF-A0A7Y7NCQ8-F1
#
_cell.length_a   1.000
_cell.length_b   1.000
_cell.length_c   1.000
_cell.angle_alpha   90.00
_cell.angle_beta   90.00
_cell.angle_gamma   90.00
#
_symmetry.space_group_name_H-M   'P 1'
#
loop_
_entity.id
_entity.type
_entity.pdbx_description
1 polymer ?
#
loop_
_entity_poly.entity_id
_entity_poly.type
_entity_poly.pdbx_seq_one_letter_code
_entity_poly.pdbx_strand_id
1 'polypeptide(L)'
;MKNIFVVGLFLLLSLAACTPYMYGVPQESWDRMSEPERIEAMRVYERNEQSRRQAAEERARTRAIEEQTRRQVAEERIRHEVWEREQAQAHQAALERERRDRIEAIHRGEGAYGKLIRVRLQGGLIRIGDRLQRYKPLIFTIADGETRRIDVADNRGTAADLTVSYADGTLSLEGAHFSYEKNWGRGRTYANIGTSRGPELRGAELFIEVQKRSTRFEREAPHLEIIHEPEATPVIRERKHPVATVSSAPFISGKTLRWESDAQGGQNGTIYVTSSNGSSFFLEQKNFKNRAAGIIKLEGTIKDGKVSVYNSKWNETWIGTVHNGIVHGNINNKYNFRISE
;
A
#
# COMPACT_ATOMS: atom_id res chain seq x y z
N MET A 1 -39.44 -9.79 46.71
CA MET A 1 -38.96 -9.97 48.10
C MET A 1 -37.54 -10.53 48.22
N LYS A 2 -37.00 -11.34 47.29
CA LYS A 2 -35.61 -11.86 47.37
C LYS A 2 -34.48 -10.82 47.31
N ASN A 3 -34.68 -9.70 46.58
CA ASN A 3 -33.61 -8.70 46.39
C ASN A 3 -33.37 -7.80 47.63
N ILE A 4 -34.37 -7.65 48.51
CA ILE A 4 -34.24 -6.83 49.73
C ILE A 4 -33.35 -7.54 50.76
N PHE A 5 -33.40 -8.88 50.82
CA PHE A 5 -32.55 -9.67 51.71
C PHE A 5 -31.07 -9.64 51.31
N VAL A 6 -30.77 -9.63 50.01
CA VAL A 6 -29.38 -9.60 49.52
C VAL A 6 -28.74 -8.22 49.77
N VAL A 7 -29.50 -7.14 49.57
CA VAL A 7 -29.02 -5.78 49.90
C VAL A 7 -28.83 -5.61 51.40
N GLY A 8 -29.74 -6.13 52.23
CA GLY A 8 -29.60 -6.09 53.69
C GLY A 8 -28.37 -6.85 54.20
N LEU A 9 -28.06 -8.02 53.63
CA LEU A 9 -26.89 -8.81 54.01
C LEU A 9 -25.57 -8.15 53.59
N PHE A 10 -25.50 -7.55 52.38
CA PHE A 10 -24.31 -6.83 51.93
C PHE A 10 -24.05 -5.57 52.75
N LEU A 11 -25.11 -4.86 53.17
CA LEU A 11 -24.99 -3.69 54.04
C LEU A 11 -24.49 -4.08 55.45
N LEU A 12 -24.98 -5.20 56.00
CA LEU A 12 -24.53 -5.74 57.29
C LEU A 12 -23.06 -6.18 57.27
N LEU A 13 -22.60 -6.78 56.17
CA LEU A 13 -21.19 -7.15 56.00
C LEU A 13 -20.26 -5.93 55.80
N SER A 14 -20.76 -4.88 55.14
CA SER A 14 -20.03 -3.60 54.99
C SER A 14 -19.79 -2.91 56.33
N LEU A 15 -20.73 -3.02 57.27
CA LEU A 15 -20.64 -2.37 58.59
C LEU A 15 -19.68 -3.11 59.56
N ALA A 16 -19.48 -4.42 59.38
CA ALA A 16 -18.56 -5.20 60.20
C ALA A 16 -17.06 -5.01 59.83
N ALA A 17 -16.75 -4.33 58.73
CA ALA A 17 -15.38 -4.13 58.24
C ALA A 17 -14.67 -2.89 58.84
N CYS A 18 -15.39 -2.03 59.56
CA CYS A 18 -14.83 -0.82 60.19
C CYS A 18 -14.38 -1.11 61.62
N THR A 19 -13.53 -2.13 61.84
CA THR A 19 -12.83 -2.23 63.12
C THR A 19 -11.69 -1.20 63.14
N PRO A 20 -11.64 -0.28 64.12
CA PRO A 20 -10.57 0.70 64.22
C PRO A 20 -9.22 0.01 64.45
N TYR A 21 -8.21 0.39 63.66
CA TYR A 21 -6.82 -0.05 63.82
C TYR A 21 -5.99 1.11 64.37
N MET A 22 -5.27 0.88 65.46
CA MET A 22 -4.29 1.79 66.03
C MET A 22 -2.90 1.31 65.63
N TYR A 23 -2.17 2.10 64.83
CA TYR A 23 -0.82 1.74 64.35
C TYR A 23 -0.74 0.36 63.67
N GLY A 24 -1.79 -0.02 62.94
CA GLY A 24 -1.86 -1.31 62.24
C GLY A 24 -2.23 -2.51 63.13
N VAL A 25 -2.60 -2.27 64.39
CA VAL A 25 -3.10 -3.28 65.33
C VAL A 25 -4.60 -3.05 65.60
N PRO A 26 -5.47 -4.08 65.61
CA PRO A 26 -6.88 -3.92 65.96
C PRO A 26 -7.04 -3.32 67.36
N GLN A 27 -7.98 -2.40 67.55
CA GLN A 27 -8.15 -1.67 68.82
C GLN A 27 -8.29 -2.60 70.05
N GLU A 28 -9.03 -3.71 69.95
CA GLU A 28 -9.16 -4.67 71.06
C GLU A 28 -7.82 -5.30 71.47
N SER A 29 -6.92 -5.51 70.52
CA SER A 29 -5.57 -6.03 70.79
C SER A 29 -4.68 -4.92 71.37
N TRP A 30 -4.83 -3.70 70.86
CA TRP A 30 -4.13 -2.52 71.36
C TRP A 30 -4.46 -2.23 72.83
N ASP A 31 -5.74 -2.33 73.22
CA ASP A 31 -6.19 -2.06 74.58
C ASP A 31 -5.66 -3.10 75.58
N ARG A 32 -5.38 -4.32 75.13
CA ARG A 32 -4.79 -5.40 75.95
C ARG A 32 -3.26 -5.39 75.99
N MET A 33 -2.60 -4.67 75.09
CA MET A 33 -1.13 -4.54 75.08
C MET A 33 -0.65 -3.67 76.23
N SER A 34 0.47 -4.07 76.83
CA SER A 34 1.23 -3.27 77.78
C SER A 34 1.84 -2.03 77.11
N GLU A 35 2.18 -1.01 77.89
CA GLU A 35 2.83 0.20 77.38
C GLU A 35 4.10 -0.05 76.54
N PRO A 36 5.06 -0.92 76.93
CA PRO A 36 6.21 -1.20 76.08
C PRO A 36 5.85 -1.88 74.75
N GLU A 37 4.83 -2.74 74.72
CA GLU A 37 4.34 -3.37 73.48
C GLU A 37 3.70 -2.35 72.54
N ARG A 38 2.94 -1.39 73.08
CA ARG A 38 2.37 -0.27 72.30
C ARG A 38 3.48 0.60 71.72
N ILE A 39 4.51 0.93 72.49
CA ILE A 39 5.67 1.70 72.02
C ILE A 39 6.36 0.98 70.86
N GLU A 40 6.58 -0.32 70.97
CA GLU A 40 7.22 -1.09 69.91
C GLU A 40 6.32 -1.20 68.66
N ALA A 41 5.01 -1.39 68.84
CA ALA A 41 4.05 -1.37 67.75
C ALA A 41 4.03 -0.03 67.00
N MET A 42 4.09 1.11 67.70
CA MET A 42 4.23 2.44 67.07
C MET A 42 5.51 2.54 66.24
N ARG A 43 6.65 2.12 66.79
CA ARG A 43 7.95 2.16 66.08
C ARG A 43 7.95 1.29 64.83
N VAL A 44 7.39 0.09 64.91
CA VAL A 44 7.25 -0.81 63.76
C VAL A 44 6.35 -0.19 62.70
N TYR A 45 5.25 0.43 63.12
CA TYR A 45 4.35 1.13 62.21
C TYR A 45 5.04 2.31 61.50
N GLU A 46 5.71 3.19 62.23
CA GLU A 46 6.45 4.33 61.66
C GLU A 46 7.52 3.88 60.67
N ARG A 47 8.31 2.84 61.02
CA ARG A 47 9.32 2.26 60.11
C ARG A 47 8.69 1.71 58.83
N ASN A 48 7.55 1.03 58.96
CA ASN A 48 6.81 0.49 57.81
C ASN A 48 6.23 1.61 56.95
N GLU A 49 5.73 2.68 57.55
CA GLU A 49 5.21 3.83 56.83
C GLU A 49 6.32 4.56 56.06
N GLN A 50 7.45 4.80 56.71
CA GLN A 50 8.64 5.38 56.07
C GLN A 50 9.12 4.51 54.90
N SER A 51 9.19 3.19 55.08
CA SER A 51 9.57 2.26 54.01
C SER A 51 8.60 2.31 52.83
N ARG A 52 7.29 2.42 53.09
CA ARG A 52 6.26 2.57 52.04
C ARG A 52 6.41 3.88 51.28
N ARG A 53 6.68 4.99 51.98
CA ARG A 53 6.91 6.30 51.37
C ARG A 53 8.14 6.28 50.46
N GLN A 54 9.27 5.76 50.95
CA GLN A 54 10.50 5.61 50.16
C GLN A 54 10.27 4.73 48.92
N ALA A 55 9.62 3.58 49.07
CA ALA A 55 9.29 2.71 47.95
C ALA A 55 8.33 3.38 46.94
N ALA A 56 7.39 4.20 47.40
CA ALA A 56 6.49 4.96 46.53
C ALA A 56 7.25 6.04 45.75
N GLU A 57 8.15 6.77 46.40
CA GLU A 57 9.01 7.78 45.77
C GLU A 57 9.97 7.18 44.74
N GLU A 58 10.62 6.05 45.05
CA GLU A 58 11.51 5.35 44.13
C GLU A 58 10.75 4.85 42.89
N ARG A 59 9.55 4.29 43.08
CA ARG A 59 8.67 3.90 41.97
C ARG A 59 8.24 5.10 41.14
N ALA A 60 7.93 6.23 41.77
CA ALA A 60 7.58 7.45 41.05
C ALA A 60 8.75 7.97 40.21
N ARG A 61 9.98 7.98 40.76
CA ARG A 61 11.19 8.35 40.03
C ARG A 61 11.46 7.43 38.85
N THR A 62 11.36 6.12 39.07
CA THR A 62 11.57 5.11 38.01
C THR A 62 10.57 5.31 36.87
N ARG A 63 9.28 5.50 37.20
CA ARG A 63 8.24 5.77 36.18
C ARG A 63 8.49 7.06 35.42
N ALA A 64 8.94 8.12 36.09
CA ALA A 64 9.25 9.39 35.44
C ALA A 64 10.43 9.24 34.46
N ILE A 65 11.48 8.52 34.84
CA ILE A 65 12.63 8.23 33.96
C ILE A 65 12.21 7.37 32.77
N GLU A 66 11.42 6.33 33.01
CA GLU A 66 10.91 5.44 31.95
C GLU A 66 10.03 6.22 30.96
N GLU A 67 9.15 7.09 31.45
CA GLU A 67 8.31 7.93 30.61
C GLU A 67 9.12 8.92 29.77
N GLN A 68 10.13 9.58 30.37
CA GLN A 68 11.04 10.47 29.64
C GLN A 68 11.80 9.71 28.54
N THR A 69 12.35 8.55 28.87
CA THR A 69 13.07 7.70 27.90
C THR A 69 12.14 7.28 26.77
N ARG A 70 10.90 6.88 27.09
CA ARG A 70 9.91 6.50 26.09
C ARG A 70 9.56 7.67 25.16
N ARG A 71 9.46 8.89 25.70
CA ARG A 71 9.22 10.11 24.89
C ARG A 71 10.39 10.39 23.96
N GLN A 72 11.63 10.32 24.45
CA GLN A 72 12.83 10.53 23.63
C GLN A 72 12.93 9.51 22.49
N VAL A 73 12.75 8.21 22.78
CA VAL A 73 12.77 7.16 21.76
C VAL A 73 11.63 7.34 20.75
N ALA A 74 10.44 7.77 21.20
CA ALA A 74 9.33 8.05 20.29
C ALA A 74 9.63 9.23 19.36
N GLU A 75 10.22 10.31 19.88
CA GLU A 75 10.64 11.47 19.09
C GLU A 75 11.72 11.12 18.08
N GLU A 76 12.75 10.37 18.47
CA GLU A 76 13.81 9.93 17.57
C GLU A 76 13.26 9.04 16.45
N ARG A 77 12.33 8.14 16.77
CA ARG A 77 11.67 7.30 15.76
C ARG A 77 10.90 8.15 14.75
N ILE A 78 10.16 9.16 15.20
CA ILE A 78 9.43 10.06 14.31
C ILE A 78 10.40 10.83 13.41
N ARG A 79 11.52 11.34 13.96
CA ARG A 79 12.55 12.02 13.16
C ARG A 79 13.14 11.12 12.08
N HIS A 80 13.43 9.86 12.42
CA HIS A 80 13.95 8.89 11.47
C HIS A 80 12.95 8.59 10.35
N GLU A 81 11.68 8.37 10.70
CA GLU A 81 10.62 8.10 9.73
C GLU A 81 10.39 9.27 8.76
N VAL A 82 10.41 10.52 9.26
CA VAL A 82 10.31 11.72 8.42
C VAL A 82 11.51 11.80 7.46
N TRP A 83 12.72 11.60 7.96
CA TRP A 83 13.94 11.61 7.14
C TRP A 83 13.91 10.54 6.03
N GLU A 84 13.48 9.31 6.34
CA GLU A 84 13.34 8.24 5.33
C GLU A 84 12.32 8.60 4.25
N ARG A 85 11.19 9.21 4.62
CA ARG A 85 10.17 9.67 3.66
C ARG A 85 10.71 10.79 2.77
N GLU A 86 11.45 11.74 3.33
CA GLU A 86 12.08 12.82 2.56
C GLU A 86 13.12 12.27 1.56
N GLN A 87 13.95 11.31 1.97
CA GLN A 87 14.91 10.65 1.08
C GLN A 87 14.19 9.90 -0.05
N ALA A 88 13.13 9.16 0.27
CA ALA A 88 12.35 8.44 -0.74
C ALA A 88 11.71 9.39 -1.76
N GLN A 89 11.14 10.51 -1.29
CA GLN A 89 10.57 11.54 -2.17
C GLN A 89 11.63 12.22 -3.03
N ALA A 90 12.79 12.56 -2.46
CA ALA A 90 13.90 13.15 -3.21
C ALA A 90 14.42 12.20 -4.30
N HIS A 91 14.52 10.91 -3.99
CA HIS A 91 14.92 9.90 -4.96
C HIS A 91 13.89 9.76 -6.10
N GLN A 92 12.60 9.69 -5.78
CA GLN A 92 11.53 9.66 -6.79
C GLN A 92 11.53 10.91 -7.67
N ALA A 93 11.65 12.10 -7.07
CA ALA A 93 11.73 13.34 -7.82
C ALA A 93 12.97 13.41 -8.73
N ALA A 94 14.10 12.85 -8.30
CA ALA A 94 15.30 12.76 -9.14
C ALA A 94 15.09 11.84 -10.35
N LEU A 95 14.49 10.66 -10.15
CA LEU A 95 14.15 9.73 -11.24
C LEU A 95 13.14 10.34 -12.22
N GLU A 96 12.14 11.08 -11.73
CA GLU A 96 11.17 11.76 -12.57
C GLU A 96 11.80 12.89 -13.40
N ARG A 97 12.72 13.66 -12.81
CA ARG A 97 13.51 14.66 -13.53
C ARG A 97 14.34 14.02 -14.63
N GLU A 98 15.08 12.95 -14.32
CA GLU A 98 15.87 12.22 -15.32
C GLU A 98 15.00 11.68 -16.45
N ARG A 99 13.83 11.10 -16.11
CA ARG A 99 12.85 10.63 -17.10
C ARG A 99 12.36 11.79 -17.98
N ARG A 100 12.03 12.93 -17.40
CA ARG A 100 11.57 14.12 -18.13
C ARG A 100 12.66 14.67 -19.05
N ASP A 101 13.89 14.77 -18.57
CA ASP A 101 15.04 15.26 -19.35
C ASP A 101 15.32 14.33 -20.54
N ARG A 102 15.24 13.00 -20.33
CA ARG A 102 15.35 12.00 -21.40
C ARG A 102 14.23 12.14 -22.44
N ILE A 103 12.98 12.29 -22.00
CA ILE A 103 11.84 12.50 -22.91
C ILE A 103 12.03 13.78 -23.72
N GLU A 104 12.48 14.86 -23.08
CA GLU A 104 12.73 16.13 -23.76
C GLU A 104 13.87 16.01 -24.79
N ALA A 105 14.96 15.33 -24.45
CA ALA A 105 16.06 15.04 -25.37
C ALA A 105 15.57 14.26 -26.60
N ILE A 106 14.72 13.25 -26.42
CA ILE A 106 14.09 12.51 -27.54
C ILE A 106 13.27 13.46 -28.42
N HIS A 107 12.46 14.35 -27.82
CA HIS A 107 11.70 15.38 -28.54
C HIS A 107 12.58 16.44 -29.22
N ARG A 108 13.82 16.65 -28.78
CA ARG A 108 14.82 17.47 -29.49
C ARG A 108 15.51 16.72 -30.63
N GLY A 109 15.27 15.41 -30.77
CA GLY A 109 15.90 14.56 -31.76
C GLY A 109 17.25 13.97 -31.33
N GLU A 110 17.59 14.05 -30.05
CA GLU A 110 18.80 13.45 -29.45
C GLU A 110 18.60 11.96 -29.12
N GLY A 111 17.40 11.41 -29.35
CA GLY A 111 17.06 10.02 -29.10
C GLY A 111 17.50 9.04 -30.18
N ALA A 112 17.66 7.76 -29.81
CA ALA A 112 17.92 6.69 -30.77
C ALA A 112 16.74 6.49 -31.75
N TYR A 113 17.03 5.89 -32.92
CA TYR A 113 16.00 5.54 -33.89
C TYR A 113 14.89 4.69 -33.26
N GLY A 114 13.63 5.05 -33.52
CA GLY A 114 12.47 4.39 -32.93
C GLY A 114 12.03 4.97 -31.59
N LYS A 115 12.82 5.86 -30.95
CA LYS A 115 12.43 6.46 -29.65
C LYS A 115 11.40 7.57 -29.76
N LEU A 116 11.19 8.14 -30.95
CA LEU A 116 10.14 9.11 -31.23
C LEU A 116 9.25 8.58 -32.35
N ILE A 117 7.95 8.51 -32.10
CA ILE A 117 6.97 8.11 -33.10
C ILE A 117 5.94 9.21 -33.32
N ARG A 118 5.47 9.33 -34.56
CA ARG A 118 4.30 10.11 -34.94
C ARG A 118 3.12 9.16 -35.04
N VAL A 119 2.04 9.54 -34.39
CA VAL A 119 0.79 8.79 -34.37
C VAL A 119 -0.29 9.65 -35.01
N ARG A 120 -1.02 9.07 -35.94
CA ARG A 120 -2.23 9.66 -36.51
C ARG A 120 -3.41 8.73 -36.26
N LEU A 121 -4.46 9.27 -35.67
CA LEU A 121 -5.69 8.58 -35.37
C LEU A 121 -6.80 9.23 -36.18
N GLN A 122 -7.49 8.45 -37.03
CA GLN A 122 -8.53 8.97 -37.92
C GLN A 122 -9.63 7.96 -38.21
N GLY A 123 -10.75 8.44 -38.75
CA GLY A 123 -11.92 7.60 -39.04
C GLY A 123 -12.63 7.11 -37.78
N GLY A 124 -13.46 6.07 -37.88
CA GLY A 124 -14.10 5.46 -36.72
C GLY A 124 -15.08 6.34 -35.93
N LEU A 125 -15.43 5.85 -34.74
CA LEU A 125 -16.33 6.47 -33.77
C LEU A 125 -15.67 6.47 -32.39
N ILE A 126 -15.94 7.49 -31.60
CA ILE A 126 -15.61 7.57 -30.17
C ILE A 126 -16.91 7.56 -29.37
N ARG A 127 -16.93 6.86 -28.24
CA ARG A 127 -18.01 6.95 -27.26
C ARG A 127 -17.70 8.04 -26.24
N ILE A 128 -18.52 9.09 -26.22
CA ILE A 128 -18.48 10.16 -25.22
C ILE A 128 -19.83 10.15 -24.48
N GLY A 129 -19.80 9.78 -23.20
CA GLY A 129 -21.01 9.42 -22.46
C GLY A 129 -21.73 8.22 -23.11
N ASP A 130 -23.02 8.37 -23.41
CA ASP A 130 -23.84 7.30 -24.01
C ASP A 130 -23.89 7.36 -25.55
N ARG A 131 -23.14 8.27 -26.19
CA ARG A 131 -23.24 8.52 -27.63
C ARG A 131 -21.97 8.10 -28.35
N LEU A 132 -22.14 7.34 -29.43
CA LEU A 132 -21.09 7.07 -30.42
C LEU A 132 -21.10 8.16 -31.48
N GLN A 133 -19.99 8.87 -31.64
CA GLN A 133 -19.85 9.97 -32.58
C GLN A 133 -18.55 9.87 -33.38
N ARG A 134 -18.51 10.42 -34.59
CA ARG A 134 -17.24 10.54 -35.33
C ARG A 134 -16.37 11.59 -34.65
N TYR A 135 -15.12 11.24 -34.40
CA TYR A 135 -14.13 12.19 -33.88
C TYR A 135 -13.34 12.87 -35.01
N LYS A 136 -12.77 14.02 -34.69
CA LYS A 136 -11.89 14.77 -35.59
C LYS A 136 -10.53 14.08 -35.68
N PRO A 137 -9.93 13.90 -36.89
CA PRO A 137 -8.60 13.32 -37.01
C PRO A 137 -7.57 14.03 -36.13
N LEU A 138 -6.74 13.24 -35.47
CA LEU A 138 -5.74 13.67 -34.50
C LEU A 138 -4.36 13.24 -34.98
N ILE A 139 -3.36 14.10 -34.82
CA ILE A 139 -1.96 13.80 -35.08
C ILE A 139 -1.13 14.29 -33.89
N PHE A 140 -0.26 13.45 -33.36
CA PHE A 140 0.66 13.82 -32.29
C PHE A 140 1.96 13.02 -32.36
N THR A 141 2.96 13.46 -31.60
CA THR A 141 4.19 12.71 -31.36
C THR A 141 4.25 12.24 -29.92
N ILE A 142 4.90 11.11 -29.70
CA ILE A 142 5.13 10.55 -28.36
C ILE A 142 6.52 9.91 -28.32
N ALA A 143 7.26 10.23 -27.26
CA ALA A 143 8.59 9.70 -26.99
C ALA A 143 8.53 8.41 -26.17
N ASP A 144 9.57 7.60 -26.28
CA ASP A 144 9.75 6.39 -25.47
C ASP A 144 9.87 6.74 -23.99
N GLY A 145 9.07 6.07 -23.16
CA GLY A 145 8.89 6.37 -21.75
C GLY A 145 7.85 7.45 -21.46
N GLU A 146 7.19 8.04 -22.46
CA GLU A 146 6.20 9.11 -22.29
C GLU A 146 4.77 8.53 -22.12
N THR A 147 3.95 9.24 -21.34
CA THR A 147 2.50 9.00 -21.24
C THR A 147 1.80 10.34 -21.36
N ARG A 148 0.83 10.43 -22.28
CA ARG A 148 0.07 11.65 -22.56
C ARG A 148 -1.42 11.39 -22.44
N ARG A 149 -2.16 12.39 -21.96
CA ARG A 149 -3.60 12.49 -22.17
C ARG A 149 -3.84 13.38 -23.37
N ILE A 150 -4.68 12.92 -24.30
CA ILE A 150 -4.92 13.60 -25.56
C ILE A 150 -6.42 13.80 -25.72
N ASP A 151 -6.83 15.03 -25.96
CA ASP A 151 -8.22 15.38 -26.13
C ASP A 151 -8.72 14.92 -27.50
N VAL A 152 -9.64 13.96 -27.49
CA VAL A 152 -10.28 13.47 -28.71
C VAL A 152 -11.67 14.10 -28.80
N ALA A 153 -11.79 15.11 -29.68
CA ALA A 153 -13.03 15.85 -29.87
C ALA A 153 -13.91 15.26 -30.97
N ASP A 154 -15.23 15.24 -30.74
CA ASP A 154 -16.22 15.01 -31.77
C ASP A 154 -16.37 16.23 -32.72
N ASN A 155 -17.18 16.08 -33.76
CA ASN A 155 -17.45 17.18 -34.70
C ASN A 155 -18.20 18.37 -34.07
N ARG A 156 -18.81 18.19 -32.89
CA ARG A 156 -19.54 19.23 -32.13
C ARG A 156 -18.67 19.94 -31.11
N GLY A 157 -17.42 19.49 -30.93
CA GLY A 157 -16.47 20.04 -29.96
C GLY A 157 -16.51 19.39 -28.58
N THR A 158 -17.32 18.34 -28.38
CA THR A 158 -17.28 17.56 -27.13
C THR A 158 -16.01 16.72 -27.12
N ALA A 159 -15.17 16.84 -26.10
CA ALA A 159 -13.92 16.11 -25.98
C ALA A 159 -13.97 15.00 -24.93
N ALA A 160 -13.11 13.99 -25.11
CA ALA A 160 -12.81 13.00 -24.09
C ALA A 160 -11.30 12.73 -24.07
N ASP A 161 -10.75 12.50 -22.87
CA ASP A 161 -9.33 12.25 -22.65
C ASP A 161 -8.97 10.82 -23.07
N LEU A 162 -8.12 10.68 -24.08
CA LEU A 162 -7.52 9.41 -24.48
C LEU A 162 -6.11 9.30 -23.87
N THR A 163 -5.90 8.30 -23.00
CA THR A 163 -4.56 8.02 -22.46
C THR A 163 -3.74 7.21 -23.45
N VAL A 164 -2.58 7.74 -23.83
CA VAL A 164 -1.63 7.11 -24.73
C VAL A 164 -0.26 7.02 -24.05
N SER A 165 0.36 5.84 -24.09
CA SER A 165 1.72 5.64 -23.58
C SER A 165 2.59 4.95 -24.62
N TYR A 166 3.87 5.30 -24.68
CA TYR A 166 4.85 4.62 -25.51
C TYR A 166 6.04 4.25 -24.65
N ALA A 167 6.29 2.97 -24.45
CA ALA A 167 7.38 2.49 -23.62
C ALA A 167 7.93 1.18 -24.17
N ASP A 168 9.26 1.08 -24.23
CA ASP A 168 10.01 -0.10 -24.65
C ASP A 168 9.58 -0.64 -26.02
N GLY A 169 9.24 0.29 -26.92
CA GLY A 169 8.78 -0.05 -28.27
C GLY A 169 7.30 -0.47 -28.34
N THR A 170 6.54 -0.44 -27.26
CA THR A 170 5.09 -0.73 -27.29
C THR A 170 4.29 0.56 -27.11
N LEU A 171 3.44 0.87 -28.10
CA LEU A 171 2.42 1.91 -28.01
C LEU A 171 1.15 1.33 -27.39
N SER A 172 0.64 1.94 -26.33
CA SER A 172 -0.64 1.59 -25.71
C SER A 172 -1.63 2.74 -25.85
N LEU A 173 -2.82 2.48 -26.38
CA LEU A 173 -3.96 3.40 -26.44
C LEU A 173 -5.09 2.78 -25.61
N GLU A 174 -5.35 3.30 -24.41
CA GLU A 174 -6.45 2.83 -23.54
C GLU A 174 -6.61 1.29 -23.49
N GLY A 175 -5.49 0.58 -23.35
CA GLY A 175 -5.43 -0.89 -23.25
C GLY A 175 -5.26 -1.64 -24.57
N ALA A 176 -5.36 -0.99 -25.74
CA ALA A 176 -4.95 -1.57 -27.02
C ALA A 176 -3.42 -1.41 -27.20
N HIS A 177 -2.71 -2.49 -27.50
CA HIS A 177 -1.24 -2.50 -27.55
C HIS A 177 -0.72 -2.78 -28.97
N PHE A 178 0.27 -2.01 -29.39
CA PHE A 178 0.92 -2.09 -30.68
C PHE A 178 2.42 -2.17 -30.45
N SER A 179 3.01 -3.34 -30.71
CA SER A 179 4.45 -3.54 -30.55
C SER A 179 5.20 -3.01 -31.76
N TYR A 180 6.41 -2.50 -31.53
CA TYR A 180 7.27 -1.95 -32.57
C TYR A 180 7.49 -2.98 -33.69
N GLU A 181 7.25 -2.54 -34.92
CA GLU A 181 7.58 -3.29 -36.12
C GLU A 181 8.59 -2.49 -36.96
N LYS A 182 9.51 -3.20 -37.62
CA LYS A 182 10.54 -2.56 -38.48
C LYS A 182 9.93 -1.65 -39.57
N ASN A 183 8.71 -1.96 -40.01
CA ASN A 183 7.97 -1.19 -41.01
C ASN A 183 7.42 0.15 -40.49
N TRP A 184 7.38 0.39 -39.18
CA TRP A 184 7.03 1.72 -38.63
C TRP A 184 7.99 2.79 -39.16
N GLY A 185 9.21 2.41 -39.55
CA GLY A 185 10.16 3.30 -40.22
C GLY A 185 9.68 3.95 -41.52
N ARG A 186 8.66 3.37 -42.17
CA ARG A 186 8.02 3.91 -43.38
C ARG A 186 6.55 4.27 -43.15
N GLY A 187 6.08 4.20 -41.91
CA GLY A 187 4.67 4.27 -41.57
C GLY A 187 3.98 2.90 -41.68
N ARG A 188 3.13 2.58 -40.69
CA ARG A 188 2.22 1.44 -40.71
C ARG A 188 0.83 1.84 -40.26
N THR A 189 -0.17 1.38 -41.00
CA THR A 189 -1.59 1.56 -40.68
C THR A 189 -2.17 0.30 -40.04
N TYR A 190 -2.91 0.47 -38.96
CA TYR A 190 -3.74 -0.52 -38.30
C TYR A 190 -5.20 -0.09 -38.45
N ALA A 191 -6.00 -0.89 -39.16
CA ALA A 191 -7.41 -0.62 -39.39
C ALA A 191 -8.29 -1.27 -38.32
N ASN A 192 -9.51 -0.74 -38.17
CA ASN A 192 -10.53 -1.27 -37.27
C ASN A 192 -10.05 -1.42 -35.81
N ILE A 193 -9.24 -0.47 -35.33
CA ILE A 193 -8.79 -0.47 -33.95
C ILE A 193 -9.94 -0.05 -33.03
N GLY A 194 -9.93 -0.58 -31.81
CA GLY A 194 -10.84 -0.19 -30.76
C GLY A 194 -10.19 -0.26 -29.39
N THR A 195 -10.72 0.51 -28.46
CA THR A 195 -10.27 0.57 -27.07
C THR A 195 -11.35 0.01 -26.16
N SER A 196 -10.97 -0.57 -25.02
CA SER A 196 -11.91 -1.19 -24.09
C SER A 196 -11.97 -0.49 -22.73
N ARG A 197 -11.04 0.42 -22.46
CA ARG A 197 -10.96 1.24 -21.25
C ARG A 197 -11.12 2.71 -21.62
N GLY A 198 -11.72 3.51 -20.74
CA GLY A 198 -11.92 4.94 -20.98
C GLY A 198 -12.85 5.24 -22.18
N PRO A 199 -12.60 6.30 -22.98
CA PRO A 199 -13.38 6.57 -24.17
C PRO A 199 -13.22 5.43 -25.18
N GLU A 200 -14.34 4.83 -25.54
CA GLU A 200 -14.36 3.67 -26.42
C GLU A 200 -14.21 4.10 -27.88
N LEU A 201 -13.08 3.80 -28.48
CA LEU A 201 -12.87 3.91 -29.92
C LEU A 201 -13.42 2.67 -30.61
N ARG A 202 -14.10 2.86 -31.75
CA ARG A 202 -14.60 1.77 -32.60
C ARG A 202 -14.31 2.06 -34.06
N GLY A 203 -13.71 1.09 -34.75
CA GLY A 203 -13.48 1.20 -36.19
C GLY A 203 -12.49 2.30 -36.57
N ALA A 204 -11.60 2.69 -35.65
CA ALA A 204 -10.61 3.73 -35.92
C ALA A 204 -9.45 3.18 -36.76
N GLU A 205 -8.78 4.08 -37.47
CA GLU A 205 -7.57 3.81 -38.22
C GLU A 205 -6.39 4.49 -37.50
N LEU A 206 -5.40 3.70 -37.12
CA LEU A 206 -4.19 4.14 -36.43
C LEU A 206 -3.00 4.03 -37.37
N PHE A 207 -2.38 5.16 -37.68
CA PHE A 207 -1.13 5.21 -38.43
C PHE A 207 0.02 5.55 -37.49
N ILE A 208 1.09 4.75 -37.52
CA ILE A 208 2.29 4.91 -36.69
C ILE A 208 3.51 5.01 -37.59
N GLU A 209 4.35 6.03 -37.38
CA GLU A 209 5.59 6.25 -38.13
C GLU A 209 6.74 6.64 -37.19
N VAL A 210 7.93 6.07 -37.38
CA VAL A 210 9.15 6.50 -36.66
C VAL A 210 9.64 7.83 -37.23
N GLN A 211 9.77 8.84 -36.37
CA GLN A 211 10.35 10.12 -36.76
C GLN A 211 11.87 10.02 -36.78
N LYS A 212 12.48 10.22 -37.95
CA LYS A 212 13.95 10.17 -38.13
C LYS A 212 14.66 11.40 -37.55
N ARG A 213 13.96 12.53 -37.48
CA ARG A 213 14.39 13.79 -36.88
C ARG A 213 13.14 14.44 -36.30
N SER A 214 13.25 14.99 -35.08
CA SER A 214 12.20 15.85 -34.55
C SER A 214 12.07 17.07 -35.46
N THR A 215 10.96 17.21 -36.18
CA THR A 215 10.69 18.35 -37.07
C THR A 215 10.26 19.61 -36.30
N ARG A 216 10.65 19.75 -35.02
CA ARG A 216 10.22 20.82 -34.10
C ARG A 216 10.58 22.26 -34.54
N PHE A 217 11.15 22.45 -35.73
CA PHE A 217 11.31 23.76 -36.38
C PHE A 217 10.15 24.17 -37.30
N GLU A 218 9.10 23.37 -37.48
CA GLU A 218 7.86 23.82 -38.13
C GLU A 218 6.82 24.31 -37.12
N ARG A 219 7.04 25.56 -36.66
CA ARG A 219 6.06 26.61 -36.34
C ARG A 219 4.72 26.18 -35.71
N GLU A 220 4.74 25.96 -34.40
CA GLU A 220 3.86 26.60 -33.41
C GLU A 220 4.24 26.00 -32.05
N ALA A 221 4.84 26.81 -31.18
CA ALA A 221 5.11 26.37 -29.81
C ALA A 221 3.75 26.07 -29.16
N PRO A 222 3.50 24.84 -28.64
CA PRO A 222 2.31 24.63 -27.83
C PRO A 222 2.38 25.60 -26.64
N HIS A 223 1.34 26.39 -26.48
CA HIS A 223 1.14 27.23 -25.31
C HIS A 223 1.06 26.31 -24.09
N LEU A 224 2.19 26.12 -23.40
CA LEU A 224 2.25 25.45 -22.11
C LEU A 224 1.66 26.41 -21.08
N GLU A 225 0.35 26.31 -20.85
CA GLU A 225 -0.24 26.84 -19.63
C GLU A 225 0.20 25.93 -18.49
N ILE A 226 1.19 26.39 -17.71
CA ILE A 226 1.60 25.73 -16.46
C ILE A 226 0.44 25.96 -15.49
N ILE A 227 -0.54 25.05 -15.50
CA ILE A 227 -1.58 24.99 -14.48
C ILE A 227 -0.85 24.72 -13.17
N HIS A 228 -0.76 25.75 -12.32
CA HIS A 228 -0.38 25.57 -10.93
C HIS A 228 -1.47 24.71 -10.31
N GLU A 229 -1.11 23.52 -9.85
CA GLU A 229 -2.00 22.63 -9.11
C GLU A 229 -2.42 23.37 -7.83
N PRO A 230 -3.69 23.80 -7.70
CA PRO A 230 -4.13 24.46 -6.48
C PRO A 230 -4.10 23.43 -5.34
N GLU A 231 -3.52 23.82 -4.21
CA GLU A 231 -3.51 23.04 -2.96
C GLU A 231 -4.86 22.37 -2.72
N ALA A 232 -4.86 21.04 -2.74
CA ALA A 232 -6.07 20.24 -2.58
C ALA A 232 -6.65 20.44 -1.18
N THR A 233 -7.81 21.09 -1.10
CA THR A 233 -8.66 21.05 0.09
C THR A 233 -9.34 19.69 0.21
N PRO A 234 -9.43 19.10 1.41
CA PRO A 234 -10.03 17.79 1.59
C PRO A 234 -11.56 17.88 1.49
N VAL A 235 -12.12 17.40 0.36
CA VAL A 235 -13.58 17.21 0.21
C VAL A 235 -13.94 15.76 0.52
N ILE A 236 -14.82 15.63 1.51
CA ILE A 236 -15.43 14.40 2.01
C ILE A 236 -16.62 14.00 1.13
N ARG A 237 -16.70 12.68 0.88
CA ARG A 237 -17.82 11.86 0.34
C ARG A 237 -18.10 11.99 -1.17
N GLU A 238 -17.98 10.86 -1.87
CA GLU A 238 -19.17 10.26 -2.51
C GLU A 238 -19.04 8.76 -2.91
N ARG A 239 -20.18 8.09 -2.67
CA ARG A 239 -20.81 6.90 -3.29
C ARG A 239 -19.93 5.89 -4.04
N LYS A 240 -19.76 4.75 -3.37
CA LYS A 240 -19.18 3.50 -3.86
C LYS A 240 -20.20 2.73 -4.71
N HIS A 241 -20.01 2.69 -6.04
CA HIS A 241 -20.62 1.67 -6.88
C HIS A 241 -20.00 0.29 -6.57
N PRO A 242 -20.78 -0.81 -6.59
CA PRO A 242 -20.26 -2.15 -6.32
C PRO A 242 -19.38 -2.61 -7.49
N VAL A 243 -18.07 -2.38 -7.38
CA VAL A 243 -17.06 -3.05 -8.20
C VAL A 243 -17.16 -4.53 -7.89
N ALA A 244 -17.29 -5.37 -8.92
CA ALA A 244 -17.24 -6.82 -8.78
C ALA A 244 -16.00 -7.19 -7.95
N THR A 245 -16.24 -7.64 -6.73
CA THR A 245 -15.20 -8.04 -5.79
C THR A 245 -14.47 -9.23 -6.38
N VAL A 246 -13.28 -8.98 -6.93
CA VAL A 246 -12.31 -10.02 -7.23
C VAL A 246 -12.03 -10.72 -5.90
N SER A 247 -12.50 -11.96 -5.78
CA SER A 247 -12.35 -12.73 -4.55
C SER A 247 -10.87 -12.89 -4.25
N SER A 248 -10.43 -12.39 -3.08
CA SER A 248 -9.05 -12.55 -2.61
C SER A 248 -8.75 -13.97 -2.12
N ALA A 249 -9.66 -14.93 -2.32
CA ALA A 249 -9.45 -16.32 -1.96
C ALA A 249 -8.19 -16.88 -2.65
N PRO A 250 -7.29 -17.57 -1.92
CA PRO A 250 -7.39 -18.03 -0.52
C PRO A 250 -6.81 -17.07 0.55
N PHE A 251 -6.34 -15.87 0.18
CA PHE A 251 -5.65 -14.93 1.08
C PHE A 251 -6.63 -14.08 1.89
N ILE A 252 -7.24 -14.68 2.91
CA ILE A 252 -8.15 -14.00 3.85
C ILE A 252 -7.35 -13.58 5.10
N SER A 253 -7.46 -12.31 5.49
CA SER A 253 -6.77 -11.77 6.67
C SER A 253 -7.00 -12.64 7.91
N GLY A 254 -5.92 -13.00 8.62
CA GLY A 254 -5.95 -13.87 9.80
C GLY A 254 -5.90 -15.37 9.49
N LYS A 255 -5.99 -15.80 8.22
CA LYS A 255 -5.80 -17.20 7.87
C LYS A 255 -4.32 -17.59 7.85
N THR A 256 -4.06 -18.84 8.24
CA THR A 256 -2.76 -19.50 8.04
C THR A 256 -2.92 -20.54 6.94
N LEU A 257 -2.05 -20.47 5.95
CA LEU A 257 -1.97 -21.37 4.81
C LEU A 257 -0.69 -22.21 4.93
N ARG A 258 -0.68 -23.39 4.30
CA ARG A 258 0.50 -24.22 4.10
C ARG A 258 1.09 -23.94 2.73
N TRP A 259 2.41 -23.99 2.63
CA TRP A 259 3.10 -23.93 1.34
C TRP A 259 4.17 -25.01 1.23
N GLU A 260 4.40 -25.47 0.00
CA GLU A 260 5.45 -26.40 -0.37
C GLU A 260 6.07 -25.98 -1.71
N SER A 261 7.36 -26.25 -1.90
CA SER A 261 8.05 -26.08 -3.17
C SER A 261 9.04 -27.21 -3.45
N ASP A 262 9.33 -27.43 -4.73
CA ASP A 262 10.32 -28.40 -5.20
C ASP A 262 11.76 -27.85 -5.25
N ALA A 263 11.99 -26.66 -4.66
CA ALA A 263 13.33 -26.11 -4.48
C ALA A 263 14.24 -27.10 -3.74
N GLN A 264 15.56 -27.00 -3.94
CA GLN A 264 16.53 -28.01 -3.48
C GLN A 264 16.27 -28.43 -2.01
N GLY A 265 16.02 -29.73 -1.84
CA GLY A 265 15.68 -30.33 -0.55
C GLY A 265 14.19 -30.30 -0.18
N GLY A 266 13.28 -29.87 -1.06
CA GLY A 266 11.83 -29.83 -0.89
C GLY A 266 11.40 -28.88 0.24
N GLN A 267 11.30 -27.59 -0.02
CA GLN A 267 11.02 -26.60 1.03
C GLN A 267 9.53 -26.58 1.39
N ASN A 268 9.20 -26.36 2.65
CA ASN A 268 7.81 -26.23 3.09
C ASN A 268 7.68 -25.38 4.36
N GLY A 269 6.46 -24.95 4.64
CA GLY A 269 6.18 -24.12 5.81
C GLY A 269 4.76 -23.59 5.89
N THR A 270 4.59 -22.49 6.63
CA THR A 270 3.32 -21.78 6.75
C THR A 270 3.43 -20.35 6.22
N ILE A 271 2.29 -19.83 5.77
CA ILE A 271 2.08 -18.43 5.37
C ILE A 271 0.91 -17.90 6.21
N TYR A 272 1.13 -16.88 7.02
CA TYR A 272 0.08 -16.17 7.74
C TYR A 272 -0.33 -14.90 6.95
N VAL A 273 -1.62 -14.72 6.68
CA VAL A 273 -2.13 -13.55 5.96
C VAL A 273 -2.32 -12.40 6.94
N THR A 274 -1.40 -11.45 6.96
CA THR A 274 -1.43 -10.34 7.93
C THR A 274 -2.49 -9.30 7.58
N SER A 275 -2.67 -8.99 6.30
CA SER A 275 -3.77 -8.14 5.82
C SER A 275 -4.13 -8.45 4.36
N SER A 276 -5.37 -8.16 3.98
CA SER A 276 -5.88 -8.28 2.60
C SER A 276 -6.82 -7.12 2.31
N ASN A 277 -6.57 -6.38 1.23
CA ASN A 277 -7.39 -5.26 0.77
C ASN A 277 -7.60 -5.34 -0.74
N GLY A 278 -8.78 -5.80 -1.16
CA GLY A 278 -9.12 -5.99 -2.57
C GLY A 278 -8.17 -7.00 -3.24
N SER A 279 -7.40 -6.53 -4.21
CA SER A 279 -6.42 -7.33 -4.96
C SER A 279 -5.09 -7.51 -4.23
N SER A 280 -4.78 -6.71 -3.22
CA SER A 280 -3.45 -6.68 -2.59
C SER A 280 -3.49 -7.31 -1.19
N PHE A 281 -2.41 -8.00 -0.81
CA PHE A 281 -2.31 -8.68 0.48
C PHE A 281 -0.87 -8.74 0.99
N PHE A 282 -0.72 -8.90 2.30
CA PHE A 282 0.56 -9.01 2.99
C PHE A 282 0.62 -10.34 3.73
N LEU A 283 1.80 -10.97 3.70
CA LEU A 283 2.01 -12.32 4.22
C LEU A 283 3.22 -12.37 5.15
N GLU A 284 3.18 -13.29 6.12
CA GLU A 284 4.32 -13.70 6.94
C GLU A 284 4.60 -15.19 6.71
N GLN A 285 5.73 -15.48 6.08
CA GLN A 285 6.19 -16.83 5.77
C GLN A 285 7.11 -17.35 6.88
N LYS A 286 6.91 -18.61 7.27
CA LYS A 286 7.80 -19.37 8.13
C LYS A 286 8.25 -20.64 7.40
N ASN A 287 9.55 -20.84 7.21
CA ASN A 287 10.11 -22.03 6.59
C ASN A 287 10.49 -23.07 7.66
N PHE A 288 10.00 -24.31 7.53
CA PHE A 288 10.26 -25.37 8.50
C PHE A 288 11.65 -26.01 8.37
N LYS A 289 12.22 -26.02 7.17
CA LYS A 289 13.56 -26.55 6.89
C LYS A 289 14.67 -25.53 7.11
N ASN A 290 14.35 -24.24 7.03
CA ASN A 290 15.27 -23.15 7.31
C ASN A 290 14.77 -22.26 8.46
N ARG A 291 14.78 -22.80 9.69
CA ARG A 291 14.31 -22.08 10.89
C ARG A 291 15.14 -20.82 11.18
N ALA A 292 16.41 -20.81 10.80
CA ALA A 292 17.31 -19.67 11.00
C ALA A 292 16.91 -18.44 10.18
N ALA A 293 16.14 -18.60 9.10
CA ALA A 293 15.66 -17.49 8.29
C ALA A 293 14.67 -16.55 9.02
N GLY A 294 14.06 -17.04 10.11
CA GLY A 294 13.03 -16.33 10.87
C GLY A 294 11.68 -16.26 10.13
N ILE A 295 10.88 -15.26 10.49
CA ILE A 295 9.65 -14.91 9.76
C ILE A 295 10.03 -13.94 8.63
N ILE A 296 9.54 -14.20 7.43
CA ILE A 296 9.79 -13.38 6.24
C ILE A 296 8.50 -12.72 5.80
N LYS A 297 8.56 -11.40 5.57
CA LYS A 297 7.42 -10.63 5.08
C LYS A 297 7.38 -10.70 3.56
N LEU A 298 6.20 -11.00 3.01
CA LEU A 298 5.95 -11.02 1.58
C LEU A 298 4.80 -10.07 1.25
N GLU A 299 4.84 -9.53 0.03
CA GLU A 299 3.79 -8.69 -0.52
C GLU A 299 3.19 -9.37 -1.74
N GLY A 300 1.87 -9.35 -1.88
CA GLY A 300 1.23 -10.03 -2.98
C GLY A 300 0.05 -9.29 -3.59
N THR A 301 -0.22 -9.63 -4.84
CA THR A 301 -1.33 -9.11 -5.63
C THR A 301 -2.04 -10.24 -6.39
N ILE A 302 -3.36 -10.17 -6.49
CA ILE A 302 -4.19 -11.02 -7.34
C ILE A 302 -4.80 -10.16 -8.44
N LYS A 303 -4.56 -10.52 -9.69
CA LYS A 303 -5.14 -9.85 -10.86
C LYS A 303 -5.45 -10.87 -11.93
N ASP A 304 -6.69 -10.86 -12.42
CA ASP A 304 -7.15 -11.75 -13.50
C ASP A 304 -6.89 -13.25 -13.20
N GLY A 305 -7.12 -13.67 -11.94
CA GLY A 305 -6.89 -15.05 -11.47
C GLY A 305 -5.41 -15.45 -11.29
N LYS A 306 -4.48 -14.54 -11.61
CA LYS A 306 -3.04 -14.70 -11.42
C LYS A 306 -2.63 -14.10 -10.09
N VAL A 307 -1.89 -14.87 -9.30
CA VAL A 307 -1.29 -14.47 -8.03
C VAL A 307 0.17 -14.13 -8.28
N SER A 308 0.62 -12.98 -7.79
CA SER A 308 2.03 -12.59 -7.76
C SER A 308 2.42 -12.26 -6.33
N VAL A 309 3.40 -12.94 -5.77
CA VAL A 309 3.96 -12.67 -4.43
C VAL A 309 5.44 -12.34 -4.57
N TYR A 310 5.90 -11.30 -3.88
CA TYR A 310 7.27 -10.82 -3.90
C TYR A 310 7.91 -10.92 -2.52
N ASN A 311 9.12 -11.46 -2.48
CA ASN A 311 9.97 -11.57 -1.31
C ASN A 311 11.18 -10.64 -1.49
N SER A 312 11.17 -9.48 -0.83
CA SER A 312 12.26 -8.50 -0.93
C SER A 312 13.57 -8.99 -0.31
N LYS A 313 13.52 -9.87 0.70
CA LYS A 313 14.72 -10.37 1.42
C LYS A 313 15.60 -11.24 0.53
N TRP A 314 14.99 -12.00 -0.37
CA TRP A 314 15.68 -12.96 -1.24
C TRP A 314 15.59 -12.62 -2.73
N ASN A 315 14.96 -11.50 -3.07
CA ASN A 315 14.65 -11.11 -4.44
C ASN A 315 13.95 -12.26 -5.20
N GLU A 316 12.91 -12.82 -4.58
CA GLU A 316 12.12 -13.91 -5.17
C GLU A 316 10.73 -13.43 -5.60
N THR A 317 10.31 -13.90 -6.76
CA THR A 317 8.97 -13.65 -7.31
C THR A 317 8.26 -14.98 -7.50
N TRP A 318 7.11 -15.12 -6.85
CA TRP A 318 6.26 -16.30 -6.89
C TRP A 318 5.05 -15.96 -7.76
N ILE A 319 4.91 -16.64 -8.88
CA ILE A 319 3.82 -16.39 -9.83
C ILE A 319 2.99 -17.65 -9.95
N GLY A 320 1.69 -17.56 -9.67
CA GLY A 320 0.79 -18.71 -9.74
C GLY A 320 -0.63 -18.35 -10.18
N THR A 321 -1.49 -19.36 -10.21
CA THR A 321 -2.92 -19.24 -10.48
C THR A 321 -3.72 -19.92 -9.38
N VAL A 322 -4.91 -19.38 -9.10
CA VAL A 322 -5.82 -19.97 -8.11
C VAL A 322 -6.75 -20.97 -8.78
N HIS A 323 -6.76 -22.21 -8.31
CA HIS A 323 -7.71 -23.24 -8.72
C HIS A 323 -8.22 -24.02 -7.50
N ASN A 324 -9.55 -24.04 -7.30
CA ASN A 324 -10.20 -24.72 -6.16
C ASN A 324 -9.61 -24.35 -4.78
N GLY A 325 -9.27 -23.07 -4.57
CA GLY A 325 -8.68 -22.58 -3.31
C GLY A 325 -7.21 -22.93 -3.12
N ILE A 326 -6.57 -23.56 -4.10
CA ILE A 326 -5.15 -23.89 -4.10
C ILE A 326 -4.44 -22.96 -5.08
N VAL A 327 -3.32 -22.37 -4.65
CA VAL A 327 -2.44 -21.61 -5.54
C VAL A 327 -1.32 -22.53 -6.02
N HIS A 328 -1.17 -22.67 -7.33
CA HIS A 328 -0.05 -23.40 -7.94
C HIS A 328 0.74 -22.44 -8.84
N GLY A 329 2.07 -22.57 -8.86
CA GLY A 329 2.89 -21.66 -9.65
C GLY A 329 4.37 -21.95 -9.59
N ASN A 330 5.17 -20.95 -9.98
CA ASN A 330 6.63 -21.02 -9.97
C ASN A 330 7.28 -19.88 -9.17
N ILE A 331 8.32 -20.21 -8.42
CA ILE A 331 9.25 -19.28 -7.78
C ILE A 331 10.40 -19.00 -8.75
N ASN A 332 10.61 -17.73 -9.10
CA ASN A 332 11.64 -17.28 -10.03
C ASN A 332 11.65 -18.04 -11.37
N ASN A 333 10.48 -18.52 -11.82
CA ASN A 333 10.33 -19.35 -13.01
C ASN A 333 11.21 -20.63 -13.00
N LYS A 334 11.58 -21.13 -11.81
CA LYS A 334 12.50 -22.27 -11.62
C LYS A 334 11.87 -23.40 -10.82
N TYR A 335 11.27 -23.07 -9.69
CA TYR A 335 10.77 -24.06 -8.74
C TYR A 335 9.25 -24.04 -8.70
N ASN A 336 8.59 -25.18 -8.78
CA ASN A 336 7.16 -25.26 -8.58
C ASN A 336 6.83 -25.04 -7.10
N PHE A 337 5.76 -24.31 -6.83
CA PHE A 337 5.21 -24.18 -5.49
C PHE A 337 3.71 -24.44 -5.48
N ARG A 338 3.21 -24.77 -4.29
CA ARG A 338 1.80 -24.91 -3.98
C ARG A 338 1.49 -24.23 -2.65
N ILE A 339 0.39 -23.50 -2.58
CA ILE A 339 -0.17 -22.91 -1.35
C ILE A 339 -1.60 -23.43 -1.18
N SER A 340 -1.92 -24.02 -0.03
CA SER A 340 -3.26 -24.53 0.30
C SER A 340 -3.62 -24.15 1.74
N GLU A 341 -4.91 -24.26 2.09
CA GLU A 341 -5.33 -24.25 3.50
C GLU A 341 -4.74 -25.43 4.28
#